data_AF-A0A3C2CIZ4-F1
#
_entry.id   AF-A0A3C2CIZ4-F1
#
_cell.length_a   1.000
_cell.length_b   1.000
_cell.length_c   1.000
_cell.angle_alpha   90.00
_cell.angle_beta   90.00
_cell.angle_gamma   90.00
#
_symmetry.space_group_name_H-M   'P 1'
#
loop_
_entity.id
_entity.type
_entity.pdbx_description
1 polymer ?
#
loop_
_entity_poly.entity_id
_entity_poly.type
_entity_poly.pdbx_seq_one_letter_code
_entity_poly.pdbx_strand_id
1 'polypeptide(L)'
;MRRKGIRISFSLLFAMAGLLFFAGPVSASGESIGSCVVEKLEHIMEDGHHDGHADVEHLFHSLHAKEGATEEEQKAVKKNEDKLESCLEAPSPIIPELSEVIWGGGAFLILFVVMVKKGFPAVKAAMDARADKIRDDLDAAEKAKTDAQSVHADYEARLADAKNEASRLIDEARGAADQVRSDLVAKAETDVSEMKSRAASEIEASRQQAIADLRAEVAGIALGAAEKVVQSSLDDDAQRRLVDQYIDEVAGS
;
A
#
# COMPACT_ATOMS: atom_id res chain seq x y z
N MET A 1 23.29 15.14 5.90
CA MET A 1 24.01 15.93 4.86
C MET A 1 24.09 15.13 3.57
N ARG A 2 23.43 15.58 2.49
CA ARG A 2 23.94 15.70 1.10
C ARG A 2 22.75 15.97 0.17
N ARG A 3 22.62 17.24 -0.22
CA ARG A 3 21.61 17.78 -1.13
C ARG A 3 21.85 17.26 -2.56
N LYS A 4 20.86 16.62 -3.18
CA LYS A 4 20.80 16.37 -4.63
C LYS A 4 19.88 17.42 -5.26
N GLY A 5 20.46 18.56 -5.60
CA GLY A 5 19.85 19.59 -6.44
C GLY A 5 20.99 20.24 -7.20
N ILE A 6 20.75 20.73 -8.42
CA ILE A 6 21.73 21.28 -9.39
C ILE A 6 22.25 20.23 -10.38
N ARG A 7 21.38 19.73 -11.26
CA ARG A 7 21.80 19.24 -12.59
C ARG A 7 20.85 19.59 -13.75
N ILE A 8 19.69 20.19 -13.48
CA ILE A 8 18.68 20.47 -14.50
C ILE A 8 18.79 21.91 -15.06
N SER A 9 19.49 22.84 -14.39
CA SER A 9 19.47 24.27 -14.78
C SER A 9 20.44 24.65 -15.91
N PHE A 10 21.41 23.81 -16.28
CA PHE A 10 22.41 24.18 -17.28
C PHE A 10 21.95 23.88 -18.73
N SER A 11 20.98 22.96 -18.88
CA SER A 11 20.45 22.58 -20.19
C SER A 11 19.47 23.62 -20.76
N LEU A 12 18.77 24.38 -19.90
CA LEU A 12 17.84 25.41 -20.34
C LEU A 12 18.56 26.69 -20.79
N LEU A 13 19.72 26.98 -20.18
CA LEU A 13 20.51 28.18 -20.47
C LEU A 13 21.27 28.08 -21.81
N PHE A 14 21.61 26.85 -22.23
CA PHE A 14 22.19 26.59 -23.55
C PHE A 14 21.16 26.67 -24.69
N ALA A 15 19.87 26.45 -24.39
CA ALA A 15 18.80 26.57 -25.39
C ALA A 15 18.43 28.03 -25.71
N MET A 16 18.56 28.96 -24.75
CA MET A 16 18.34 30.40 -25.01
C MET A 16 19.51 31.11 -25.68
N ALA A 17 20.75 30.61 -25.53
CA ALA A 17 21.93 31.23 -26.17
C ALA A 17 22.03 30.94 -27.68
N GLY A 18 21.33 29.92 -28.20
CA GLY A 18 21.32 29.57 -29.63
C GLY A 18 20.44 30.48 -30.50
N LEU A 19 19.51 31.24 -29.91
CA LEU A 19 18.55 32.09 -30.65
C LEU A 19 19.08 33.50 -30.95
N LEU A 20 20.23 33.90 -30.40
CA LEU A 20 20.82 35.22 -30.65
C LEU A 20 22.00 35.22 -31.63
N PHE A 21 22.44 34.04 -32.12
CA PHE A 21 23.58 33.94 -33.04
C PHE A 21 23.17 33.82 -34.52
N PHE A 22 21.88 33.89 -34.85
CA PHE A 22 21.40 33.85 -36.25
C PHE A 22 20.84 35.19 -36.77
N ALA A 23 20.99 36.27 -36.01
CA ALA A 23 20.80 37.64 -36.51
C ALA A 23 22.13 38.21 -37.01
N GLY A 24 22.82 37.48 -37.90
CA GLY A 24 23.79 38.12 -38.78
C GLY A 24 23.01 39.00 -39.77
N PRO A 25 23.50 40.19 -40.16
CA PRO A 25 22.93 40.88 -41.30
C PRO A 25 23.14 39.95 -42.49
N VAL A 26 22.05 39.38 -43.01
CA VAL A 26 22.04 38.88 -44.38
C VAL A 26 22.27 40.10 -45.25
N SER A 27 23.55 40.40 -45.49
CA SER A 27 23.96 41.22 -46.62
C SER A 27 23.79 40.32 -47.83
N ALA A 28 22.55 40.25 -48.30
CA ALA A 28 22.26 39.79 -49.65
C ALA A 28 22.82 40.85 -50.59
N SER A 29 24.12 40.79 -50.86
CA SER A 29 24.75 41.49 -51.98
C SER A 29 24.41 40.75 -53.29
N GLY A 30 23.12 40.50 -53.52
CA GLY A 30 22.62 40.26 -54.85
C GLY A 30 22.08 41.60 -55.32
N GLU A 31 22.63 42.17 -56.39
CA GLU A 31 22.00 43.29 -57.09
C GLU A 31 20.54 42.88 -57.35
N SER A 32 19.62 43.51 -56.61
CA SER A 32 18.21 43.24 -56.82
C SER A 32 17.88 43.74 -58.21
N ILE A 33 17.04 43.02 -58.94
CA ILE A 33 16.52 43.43 -60.25
C ILE A 33 15.98 44.89 -60.16
N GLY A 34 15.40 45.24 -59.00
CA GLY A 34 14.93 46.60 -58.71
C GLY A 34 16.04 47.67 -58.66
N SER A 35 17.21 47.38 -58.06
CA SER A 35 18.31 48.35 -58.01
C SER A 35 18.97 48.57 -59.37
N CYS A 36 19.14 47.51 -60.18
CA CYS A 36 19.65 47.63 -61.55
C CYS A 36 18.72 48.46 -62.43
N VAL A 37 17.40 48.23 -62.34
CA VAL A 37 16.40 48.99 -63.10
C VAL A 37 16.38 50.45 -62.66
N VAL A 38 16.36 50.74 -61.36
CA VAL A 38 16.35 52.11 -60.83
C VAL A 38 17.60 52.88 -61.24
N GLU A 39 18.79 52.27 -61.14
CA GLU A 39 20.06 52.90 -61.52
C GLU A 39 20.14 53.18 -63.03
N LYS A 40 19.66 52.23 -63.87
CA LYS A 40 19.58 52.46 -65.32
C LYS A 40 18.56 53.54 -65.69
N LEU A 41 17.44 53.61 -64.95
CA LEU A 41 16.38 54.59 -65.17
C LEU A 41 16.86 56.00 -64.81
N GLU A 42 17.57 56.15 -63.69
CA GLU A 42 18.15 57.40 -63.23
C GLU A 42 19.16 57.95 -64.27
N HIS A 43 20.01 57.09 -64.81
CA HIS A 43 20.96 57.48 -65.86
C HIS A 43 20.28 57.90 -67.18
N ILE A 44 19.12 57.32 -67.52
CA ILE A 44 18.33 57.74 -68.70
C ILE A 44 17.67 59.11 -68.46
N MET A 45 17.25 59.38 -67.23
CA MET A 45 16.64 60.67 -66.87
C MET A 45 17.68 61.81 -66.79
N GLU A 46 18.94 61.51 -66.43
CA GLU A 46 19.99 62.52 -66.30
C GLU A 46 20.51 63.06 -67.66
N ASP A 47 20.48 62.24 -68.72
CA ASP A 47 20.84 62.65 -70.09
C ASP A 47 19.76 63.55 -70.75
N GLY A 48 18.56 63.68 -70.16
CA GLY A 48 17.37 64.32 -70.76
C GLY A 48 17.04 65.73 -70.28
N HIS A 49 17.99 66.52 -69.76
CA HIS A 49 17.70 67.82 -69.16
C HIS A 49 17.55 68.95 -70.19
N HIS A 50 16.30 69.39 -70.42
CA HIS A 50 15.94 70.80 -70.40
C HIS A 50 14.46 70.95 -69.97
N ASP A 51 14.32 71.51 -68.76
CA ASP A 51 13.19 72.28 -68.26
C ASP A 51 11.91 71.52 -67.79
N GLY A 52 11.79 71.39 -66.47
CA GLY A 52 10.51 71.47 -65.72
C GLY A 52 9.61 70.24 -65.70
N HIS A 53 9.61 69.51 -64.58
CA HIS A 53 8.60 68.50 -64.17
C HIS A 53 8.10 67.58 -65.31
N ALA A 54 8.96 66.70 -65.80
CA ALA A 54 8.52 65.55 -66.57
C ALA A 54 8.08 64.44 -65.61
N ASP A 55 6.77 64.30 -65.42
CA ASP A 55 6.20 63.15 -64.73
C ASP A 55 6.56 61.87 -65.48
N VAL A 56 6.83 60.78 -64.74
CA VAL A 56 7.12 59.43 -65.27
C VAL A 56 6.08 58.97 -66.31
N GLU A 57 4.88 59.54 -66.23
CA GLU A 57 3.75 59.36 -67.15
C GLU A 57 4.08 59.80 -68.60
N HIS A 58 4.89 60.86 -68.79
CA HIS A 58 5.25 61.36 -70.13
C HIS A 58 6.31 60.50 -70.81
N LEU A 59 7.20 59.90 -70.02
CA LEU A 59 8.20 58.94 -70.49
C LEU A 59 7.53 57.63 -70.92
N PHE A 60 6.54 57.16 -70.13
CA PHE A 60 5.72 56.00 -70.49
C PHE A 60 4.88 56.27 -71.75
N HIS A 61 4.33 57.48 -71.91
CA HIS A 61 3.59 57.87 -73.13
C HIS A 61 4.49 57.95 -74.37
N SER A 62 5.74 58.40 -74.22
CA SER A 62 6.72 58.47 -75.32
C SER A 62 7.15 57.10 -75.83
N LEU A 63 7.12 56.07 -74.97
CA LEU A 63 7.37 54.68 -75.34
C LEU A 63 6.19 54.04 -76.10
N HIS A 64 4.98 54.61 -75.98
CA HIS A 64 3.75 54.09 -76.61
C HIS A 64 3.23 54.92 -77.81
N ALA A 65 3.88 56.03 -78.16
CA ALA A 65 3.53 56.83 -79.33
C ALA A 65 3.99 56.15 -80.63
N LYS A 66 3.07 55.44 -81.31
CA LYS A 66 3.44 54.51 -82.39
C LYS A 66 3.43 55.05 -83.82
N GLU A 67 3.17 56.33 -84.08
CA GLU A 67 3.17 56.82 -85.46
C GLU A 67 3.81 58.21 -85.58
N GLY A 68 5.00 58.26 -86.19
CA GLY A 68 5.64 59.50 -86.64
C GLY A 68 7.09 59.74 -86.20
N ALA A 69 7.73 58.82 -85.47
CA ALA A 69 9.10 59.03 -84.98
C ALA A 69 10.17 58.82 -86.08
N THR A 70 11.17 59.69 -86.12
CA THR A 70 12.34 59.58 -87.00
C THR A 70 13.20 58.35 -86.66
N GLU A 71 13.95 57.79 -87.62
CA GLU A 71 14.76 56.56 -87.40
C GLU A 71 15.78 56.69 -86.25
N GLU A 72 16.20 57.92 -85.92
CA GLU A 72 17.13 58.17 -84.82
C GLU A 72 16.47 58.07 -83.43
N GLU A 73 15.24 58.54 -83.26
CA GLU A 73 14.50 58.47 -81.99
C GLU A 73 14.11 57.03 -81.62
N GLN A 74 13.71 56.23 -82.61
CA GLN A 74 13.36 54.82 -82.40
C GLN A 74 14.57 53.98 -81.96
N LYS A 75 15.77 54.35 -82.41
CA LYS A 75 17.03 53.68 -82.05
C LYS A 75 17.45 54.00 -80.62
N ALA A 76 17.19 55.22 -80.15
CA ALA A 76 17.40 55.61 -78.76
C ALA A 76 16.44 54.87 -77.82
N VAL A 77 15.15 54.77 -78.20
CA VAL A 77 14.13 54.04 -77.44
C VAL A 77 14.47 52.56 -77.30
N LYS A 78 14.82 51.87 -78.41
CA LYS A 78 15.23 50.46 -78.35
C LYS A 78 16.49 50.22 -77.53
N LYS A 79 17.49 51.09 -77.64
CA LYS A 79 18.73 51.00 -76.83
C LYS A 79 18.43 51.11 -75.33
N ASN A 80 17.43 51.90 -74.97
CA ASN A 80 17.00 52.06 -73.58
C ASN A 80 16.18 50.85 -73.11
N GLU A 81 15.35 50.26 -73.98
CA GLU A 81 14.62 49.01 -73.73
C GLU A 81 15.57 47.81 -73.52
N ASP A 82 16.54 47.60 -74.41
CA ASP A 82 17.56 46.53 -74.31
C ASP A 82 18.38 46.64 -73.01
N LYS A 83 18.67 47.87 -72.57
CA LYS A 83 19.37 48.15 -71.31
C LYS A 83 18.55 47.75 -70.08
N LEU A 84 17.22 47.90 -70.13
CA LEU A 84 16.32 47.46 -69.06
C LEU A 84 16.13 45.94 -69.08
N GLU A 85 16.05 45.32 -70.27
CA GLU A 85 15.95 43.86 -70.43
C GLU A 85 17.15 43.13 -69.82
N SER A 86 18.37 43.67 -69.96
CA SER A 86 19.58 43.08 -69.38
C SER A 86 19.57 42.98 -67.84
N CYS A 87 18.72 43.75 -67.15
CA CYS A 87 18.53 43.67 -65.70
C CYS A 87 17.50 42.59 -65.27
N LEU A 88 16.68 42.08 -66.19
CA LEU A 88 15.58 41.15 -65.90
C LEU A 88 16.00 39.67 -66.02
N GLU A 89 17.17 39.39 -66.60
CA GLU A 89 17.67 38.03 -66.77
C GLU A 89 18.30 37.51 -65.45
N ALA A 90 17.50 36.86 -64.61
CA ALA A 90 17.98 36.24 -63.37
C ALA A 90 18.81 34.97 -63.67
N PRO A 91 20.02 34.81 -63.09
CA PRO A 91 20.76 33.55 -63.17
C PRO A 91 19.94 32.40 -62.57
N SER A 92 19.95 31.24 -63.21
CA SER A 92 19.04 30.12 -62.96
C SER A 92 19.09 29.57 -61.50
N PRO A 93 17.94 29.46 -60.77
CA PRO A 93 17.85 29.08 -59.34
C PRO A 93 18.08 27.61 -58.94
N ILE A 94 18.54 26.74 -59.84
CA ILE A 94 18.47 25.27 -59.62
C ILE A 94 19.81 24.69 -59.12
N ILE A 95 20.92 25.42 -59.26
CA ILE A 95 22.23 24.94 -58.80
C ILE A 95 22.72 25.86 -57.68
N PRO A 96 22.61 25.43 -56.40
CA PRO A 96 23.19 26.19 -55.31
C PRO A 96 24.70 26.27 -55.47
N GLU A 97 25.27 27.38 -55.04
CA GLU A 97 26.71 27.57 -55.02
C GLU A 97 27.39 26.48 -54.20
N LEU A 98 28.43 25.84 -54.76
CA LEU A 98 29.11 24.70 -54.14
C LEU A 98 29.60 25.00 -52.71
N SER A 99 29.84 26.27 -52.42
CA SER A 99 30.18 26.80 -51.09
C SER A 99 29.11 26.48 -50.04
N GLU A 100 27.83 26.70 -50.33
CA GLU A 100 26.73 26.44 -49.39
C GLU A 100 26.57 24.95 -49.09
N VAL A 101 26.75 24.10 -50.10
CA VAL A 101 26.66 22.64 -49.95
C VAL A 101 27.77 22.10 -49.05
N ILE A 102 28.99 22.64 -49.18
CA ILE A 102 30.14 22.22 -48.35
C ILE A 102 29.93 22.65 -46.89
N TRP A 103 29.54 23.90 -46.64
CA TRP A 103 29.31 24.40 -45.28
C TRP A 103 28.08 23.77 -44.62
N GLY A 104 26.96 23.66 -45.33
CA GLY A 104 25.74 23.01 -44.87
C GLY A 104 25.94 21.52 -44.61
N GLY A 105 26.61 20.81 -45.52
CA GLY A 105 26.98 19.41 -45.36
C GLY A 105 27.92 19.19 -44.18
N GLY A 106 28.91 20.08 -43.97
CA GLY A 106 29.81 20.05 -42.82
C GLY A 106 29.09 20.22 -41.49
N ALA A 107 28.19 21.20 -41.39
CA ALA A 107 27.36 21.42 -40.21
C ALA A 107 26.43 20.22 -39.93
N PHE A 108 25.81 19.65 -40.97
CA PHE A 108 25.00 18.45 -40.87
C PHE A 108 25.81 17.25 -40.38
N LEU A 109 27.01 17.03 -40.92
CA LEU A 109 27.89 15.93 -40.48
C LEU A 109 28.33 16.08 -39.03
N ILE A 110 28.69 17.29 -38.60
CA ILE A 110 29.05 17.55 -37.19
C ILE A 110 27.87 17.23 -36.28
N LEU A 111 26.66 17.73 -36.62
CA LEU A 111 25.44 17.43 -35.86
C LEU A 111 25.14 15.92 -35.85
N PHE A 112 25.26 15.26 -37.00
CA PHE A 112 25.03 13.82 -37.15
C PHE A 112 25.98 13.01 -36.27
N VAL A 113 27.28 13.33 -36.27
CA VAL A 113 28.28 12.67 -35.41
C VAL A 113 27.94 12.87 -33.93
N VAL A 114 27.55 14.07 -33.51
CA VAL A 114 27.16 14.35 -32.12
C VAL A 114 25.90 13.56 -31.75
N MET A 115 24.90 13.50 -32.64
CA MET A 115 23.66 12.76 -32.43
C MET A 115 23.88 11.25 -32.35
N VAL A 116 24.73 10.68 -33.21
CA VAL A 116 25.07 9.26 -33.17
C VAL A 116 25.86 8.94 -31.90
N LYS A 117 26.86 9.76 -31.56
CA LYS A 117 27.72 9.52 -30.40
C LYS A 117 26.99 9.68 -29.07
N LYS A 118 25.95 10.52 -28.99
CA LYS A 118 25.28 10.84 -27.71
C LYS A 118 23.79 10.52 -27.66
N GLY A 119 23.06 10.64 -28.76
CA GLY A 119 21.63 10.36 -28.84
C GLY A 119 21.31 8.86 -28.79
N PHE A 120 21.93 8.06 -29.65
CA PHE A 120 21.71 6.60 -29.67
C PHE A 120 22.01 5.91 -28.32
N PRO A 121 23.16 6.16 -27.65
CA PRO A 121 23.40 5.52 -26.35
C PRO A 121 22.41 5.98 -25.28
N ALA A 122 21.93 7.23 -25.31
CA ALA A 122 20.94 7.72 -24.35
C ALA A 122 19.57 7.04 -24.52
N VAL A 123 19.11 6.86 -25.76
CA VAL A 123 17.85 6.16 -26.05
C VAL A 123 17.95 4.68 -25.69
N LYS A 124 19.07 4.03 -26.05
CA LYS A 124 19.31 2.63 -25.68
C LYS A 124 19.31 2.45 -24.17
N ALA A 125 20.05 3.29 -23.44
CA ALA A 125 20.09 3.24 -21.98
C ALA A 125 18.71 3.43 -21.34
N ALA A 126 17.85 4.29 -21.91
CA ALA A 126 16.49 4.48 -21.41
C ALA A 126 15.58 3.25 -21.67
N MET A 127 15.76 2.56 -22.80
CA MET A 127 15.04 1.33 -23.12
C MET A 127 15.51 0.17 -22.24
N ASP A 128 16.84 0.02 -22.09
CA ASP A 128 17.44 -1.02 -21.23
C ASP A 128 16.98 -0.81 -19.78
N ALA A 129 17.04 0.42 -19.25
CA ALA A 129 16.56 0.72 -17.90
C ALA A 129 15.06 0.42 -17.69
N ARG A 130 14.22 0.62 -18.72
CA ARG A 130 12.80 0.23 -18.66
C ARG A 130 12.65 -1.29 -18.67
N ALA A 131 13.40 -1.99 -19.52
CA ALA A 131 13.36 -3.45 -19.60
C ALA A 131 13.81 -4.09 -18.28
N ASP A 132 14.88 -3.58 -17.68
CA ASP A 132 15.39 -4.06 -16.40
C ASP A 132 14.40 -3.80 -15.27
N LYS A 133 13.80 -2.61 -15.22
CA LYS A 133 12.75 -2.32 -14.24
C LYS A 133 11.56 -3.29 -14.36
N ILE A 134 11.12 -3.58 -15.59
CA ILE A 134 10.01 -4.53 -15.81
C ILE A 134 10.39 -5.93 -15.34
N ARG A 135 11.64 -6.37 -15.60
CA ARG A 135 12.13 -7.67 -15.10
C ARG A 135 12.14 -7.70 -13.57
N ASP A 136 12.70 -6.67 -12.94
CA ASP A 136 12.75 -6.55 -11.49
C ASP A 136 11.35 -6.54 -10.87
N ASP A 137 10.41 -5.79 -11.46
CA ASP A 137 9.01 -5.71 -11.00
C ASP A 137 8.30 -7.07 -11.15
N LEU A 138 8.57 -7.83 -12.24
CA LEU A 138 8.03 -9.18 -12.45
C LEU A 138 8.62 -10.21 -11.48
N ASP A 139 9.93 -10.18 -11.28
CA ASP A 139 10.62 -11.06 -10.33
C ASP A 139 10.16 -10.79 -8.90
N ALA A 140 9.98 -9.51 -8.53
CA ALA A 140 9.42 -9.12 -7.25
C ALA A 140 7.97 -9.59 -7.09
N ALA A 141 7.15 -9.49 -8.14
CA ALA A 141 5.76 -9.97 -8.12
C ALA A 141 5.68 -11.49 -7.97
N GLU A 142 6.50 -12.26 -8.70
CA GLU A 142 6.52 -13.72 -8.60
C GLU A 142 7.02 -14.18 -7.23
N LYS A 143 8.04 -13.50 -6.68
CA LYS A 143 8.51 -13.74 -5.32
C LYS A 143 7.42 -13.44 -4.29
N ALA A 144 6.76 -12.28 -4.39
CA ALA A 144 5.68 -11.92 -3.47
C ALA A 144 4.51 -12.90 -3.54
N LYS A 145 4.19 -13.42 -4.74
CA LYS A 145 3.18 -14.46 -4.93
C LYS A 145 3.59 -15.78 -4.30
N THR A 146 4.85 -16.21 -4.48
CA THR A 146 5.38 -17.44 -3.89
C THR A 146 5.40 -17.35 -2.36
N ASP A 147 5.86 -16.23 -1.80
CA ASP A 147 5.87 -15.96 -0.36
C ASP A 147 4.43 -15.92 0.20
N ALA A 148 3.47 -15.32 -0.53
CA ALA A 148 2.06 -15.32 -0.14
C ALA A 148 1.47 -16.75 -0.14
N GLN A 149 1.81 -17.57 -1.13
CA GLN A 149 1.38 -18.96 -1.20
C GLN A 149 1.98 -19.80 -0.07
N SER A 150 3.25 -19.61 0.26
CA SER A 150 3.88 -20.32 1.38
C SER A 150 3.28 -19.91 2.72
N VAL A 151 3.07 -18.60 2.94
CA VAL A 151 2.42 -18.09 4.15
C VAL A 151 0.98 -18.61 4.27
N HIS A 152 0.23 -18.69 3.17
CA HIS A 152 -1.11 -19.26 3.16
C HIS A 152 -1.09 -20.75 3.50
N ALA A 153 -0.16 -21.53 2.94
CA ALA A 153 0.00 -22.94 3.27
C ALA A 153 0.36 -23.16 4.74
N ASP A 154 1.30 -22.37 5.27
CA ASP A 154 1.67 -22.40 6.70
C ASP A 154 0.51 -22.02 7.61
N TYR A 155 -0.32 -21.05 7.20
CA TYR A 155 -1.50 -20.64 7.93
C TYR A 155 -2.56 -21.75 7.98
N GLU A 156 -2.86 -22.38 6.84
CA GLU A 156 -3.78 -23.52 6.77
C GLU A 156 -3.28 -24.71 7.60
N ALA A 157 -1.98 -25.01 7.56
CA ALA A 157 -1.37 -26.05 8.38
C ALA A 157 -1.53 -25.75 9.88
N ARG A 158 -1.24 -24.52 10.31
CA ARG A 158 -1.44 -24.08 11.71
C ARG A 158 -2.91 -24.14 12.12
N LEU A 159 -3.84 -23.81 11.22
CA LEU A 159 -5.27 -23.91 11.50
C LEU A 159 -5.72 -25.36 11.66
N ALA A 160 -5.22 -26.27 10.84
CA ALA A 160 -5.48 -27.71 10.96
C ALA A 160 -4.91 -28.26 12.27
N ASP A 161 -3.67 -27.92 12.62
CA ASP A 161 -3.04 -28.34 13.87
C ASP A 161 -3.79 -27.79 15.09
N ALA A 162 -4.19 -26.52 15.08
CA ALA A 162 -4.97 -25.91 16.16
C ALA A 162 -6.34 -26.59 16.34
N LYS A 163 -7.01 -26.98 15.24
CA LYS A 163 -8.27 -27.74 15.29
C LYS A 163 -8.05 -29.13 15.88
N ASN A 164 -7.00 -29.84 15.46
CA ASN A 164 -6.67 -31.16 15.97
C ASN A 164 -6.35 -31.10 17.48
N GLU A 165 -5.57 -30.11 17.91
CA GLU A 165 -5.24 -29.90 19.31
C GLU A 165 -6.47 -29.55 20.14
N ALA A 166 -7.35 -28.69 19.63
CA ALA A 166 -8.61 -28.37 20.29
C ALA A 166 -9.51 -29.62 20.44
N SER A 167 -9.63 -30.45 19.40
CA SER A 167 -10.36 -31.72 19.48
C SER A 167 -9.73 -32.65 20.51
N ARG A 168 -8.41 -32.80 20.52
CA ARG A 168 -7.69 -33.61 21.51
C ARG A 168 -7.94 -33.14 22.94
N LEU A 169 -7.88 -31.82 23.16
CA LEU A 169 -8.14 -31.22 24.48
C LEU A 169 -9.58 -31.45 24.94
N ILE A 170 -10.56 -31.37 24.02
CA ILE A 170 -11.96 -31.65 24.34
C ILE A 170 -12.14 -33.11 24.73
N ASP A 171 -11.50 -34.03 24.01
CA ASP A 171 -11.60 -35.47 24.31
C ASP A 171 -10.89 -35.82 25.63
N GLU A 172 -9.73 -35.22 25.91
CA GLU A 172 -9.05 -35.34 27.20
C GLU A 172 -9.89 -34.77 28.34
N ALA A 173 -10.48 -33.59 28.17
CA ALA A 173 -11.35 -32.97 29.16
C ALA A 173 -12.61 -33.81 29.44
N ARG A 174 -13.19 -34.45 28.42
CA ARG A 174 -14.29 -35.41 28.59
C ARG A 174 -13.86 -36.64 29.39
N GLY A 175 -12.71 -37.23 29.03
CA GLY A 175 -12.16 -38.36 29.78
C GLY A 175 -11.88 -38.02 31.24
N ALA A 176 -11.29 -36.85 31.51
CA ALA A 176 -11.06 -36.36 32.86
C ALA A 176 -12.37 -36.11 33.63
N ALA A 177 -13.38 -35.53 32.97
CA ALA A 177 -14.69 -35.30 33.57
C ALA A 177 -15.40 -36.62 33.94
N ASP A 178 -15.33 -37.63 33.07
CA ASP A 178 -15.89 -38.95 33.34
C ASP A 178 -15.16 -39.66 34.49
N GLN A 179 -13.83 -39.54 34.56
CA GLN A 179 -13.05 -40.06 35.68
C GLN A 179 -13.44 -39.39 37.00
N VAL A 180 -13.49 -38.04 37.03
CA VAL A 180 -13.89 -37.28 38.22
C VAL A 180 -15.32 -37.64 38.63
N ARG A 181 -16.23 -37.82 37.68
CA ARG A 181 -17.60 -38.26 37.96
C ARG A 181 -17.61 -39.65 38.60
N SER A 182 -16.87 -40.60 38.05
CA SER A 182 -16.75 -41.96 38.61
C SER A 182 -16.19 -41.94 40.02
N ASP A 183 -15.13 -41.17 40.26
CA ASP A 183 -14.48 -41.05 41.57
C ASP A 183 -15.41 -40.41 42.61
N LEU A 184 -16.15 -39.37 42.22
CA LEU A 184 -17.15 -38.72 43.08
C LEU A 184 -18.30 -39.67 43.43
N VAL A 185 -18.79 -40.46 42.47
CA VAL A 185 -19.84 -41.46 42.73
C VAL A 185 -19.33 -42.54 43.68
N ALA A 186 -18.15 -43.11 43.43
CA ALA A 186 -17.55 -44.13 44.29
C ALA A 186 -17.30 -43.62 45.71
N LYS A 187 -16.84 -42.37 45.84
CA LYS A 187 -16.66 -41.72 47.14
C LYS A 187 -17.99 -41.49 47.85
N ALA A 188 -19.01 -40.98 47.14
CA ALA A 188 -20.33 -40.78 47.71
C ALA A 188 -20.98 -42.09 48.18
N GLU A 189 -20.82 -43.18 47.42
CA GLU A 189 -21.30 -44.51 47.84
C GLU A 189 -20.59 -45.00 49.11
N THR A 190 -19.27 -44.77 49.20
CA THR A 190 -18.47 -45.09 50.40
C THR A 190 -18.94 -44.28 51.60
N ASP A 191 -19.08 -42.96 51.45
CA ASP A 191 -19.53 -42.05 52.52
C ASP A 191 -20.95 -42.39 52.99
N VAL A 192 -21.85 -42.73 52.08
CA VAL A 192 -23.22 -43.18 52.40
C VAL A 192 -23.22 -44.51 53.14
N SER A 193 -22.35 -45.46 52.75
CA SER A 193 -22.20 -46.73 53.44
C SER A 193 -21.70 -46.55 54.87
N GLU A 194 -20.68 -45.70 55.04
CA GLU A 194 -20.13 -45.37 56.36
C GLU A 194 -21.17 -44.66 57.24
N MET A 195 -21.91 -43.69 56.68
CA MET A 195 -22.98 -43.00 57.38
C MET A 195 -24.08 -43.96 57.84
N LYS A 196 -24.49 -44.93 56.99
CA LYS A 196 -25.47 -45.96 57.37
C LYS A 196 -24.95 -46.86 58.49
N SER A 197 -23.68 -47.25 58.44
CA SER A 197 -23.06 -48.07 59.49
C SER A 197 -23.01 -47.33 60.83
N ARG A 198 -22.60 -46.07 60.83
CA ARG A 198 -22.60 -45.20 62.02
C ARG A 198 -24.01 -45.01 62.59
N ALA A 199 -24.98 -44.69 61.73
CA ALA A 199 -26.37 -44.54 62.14
C ALA A 199 -26.94 -45.84 62.74
N ALA A 200 -26.63 -47.01 62.17
CA ALA A 200 -27.04 -48.29 62.73
C ALA A 200 -26.42 -48.55 64.11
N SER A 201 -25.14 -48.21 64.31
CA SER A 201 -24.46 -48.31 65.61
C SER A 201 -25.07 -47.36 66.64
N GLU A 202 -25.42 -46.13 66.26
CA GLU A 202 -26.08 -45.16 67.14
C GLU A 202 -27.50 -45.59 67.51
N ILE A 203 -28.25 -46.17 66.57
CA ILE A 203 -29.58 -46.76 66.83
C ILE A 203 -29.47 -47.90 67.84
N GLU A 204 -28.48 -48.78 67.71
CA GLU A 204 -28.31 -49.88 68.66
C GLU A 204 -27.90 -49.38 70.05
N ALA A 205 -26.97 -48.41 70.13
CA ALA A 205 -26.57 -47.80 71.39
C ALA A 205 -27.74 -47.07 72.08
N SER A 206 -28.52 -46.28 71.34
CA SER A 206 -29.70 -45.58 71.87
C SER A 206 -30.81 -46.54 72.30
N ARG A 207 -30.99 -47.67 71.60
CA ARG A 207 -31.91 -48.74 72.01
C ARG A 207 -31.48 -49.36 73.34
N GLN A 208 -30.20 -49.67 73.50
CA GLN A 208 -29.67 -50.23 74.74
C GLN A 208 -29.83 -49.25 75.90
N GLN A 209 -29.56 -47.97 75.68
CA GLN A 209 -29.79 -46.91 76.67
C GLN A 209 -31.27 -46.81 77.05
N ALA A 210 -32.19 -46.76 76.08
CA ALA A 210 -33.62 -46.69 76.34
C ALA A 210 -34.13 -47.91 77.12
N ILE A 211 -33.61 -49.11 76.85
CA ILE A 211 -33.94 -50.32 77.62
C ILE A 211 -33.41 -50.22 79.05
N ALA A 212 -32.20 -49.70 79.25
CA ALA A 212 -31.61 -49.51 80.58
C ALA A 212 -32.42 -48.49 81.40
N ASP A 213 -32.79 -47.36 80.80
CA ASP A 213 -33.62 -46.33 81.42
C ASP A 213 -35.01 -46.89 81.79
N LEU A 214 -35.65 -47.63 80.88
CA LEU A 214 -36.94 -48.28 81.15
C LEU A 214 -36.86 -49.28 82.31
N ARG A 215 -35.77 -50.07 82.39
CA ARG A 215 -35.54 -51.01 83.50
C ARG A 215 -35.36 -50.27 84.83
N ALA A 216 -34.63 -49.16 84.84
CA ALA A 216 -34.44 -48.35 86.03
C ALA A 216 -35.77 -47.75 86.52
N GLU A 217 -36.60 -47.26 85.60
CA GLU A 217 -37.90 -46.69 85.92
C GLU A 217 -38.89 -47.74 86.44
N VAL A 218 -38.94 -48.92 85.80
CA VAL A 218 -39.75 -50.05 86.30
C VAL A 218 -39.27 -50.53 87.67
N ALA A 219 -37.95 -50.61 87.89
CA ALA A 219 -37.40 -50.97 89.20
C ALA A 219 -37.79 -49.94 90.28
N GLY A 220 -37.76 -48.64 89.95
CA GLY A 220 -38.23 -47.57 90.84
C GLY A 220 -39.71 -47.68 91.19
N ILE A 221 -40.57 -47.93 90.20
CA ILE A 221 -42.02 -48.13 90.42
C ILE A 221 -42.26 -49.38 91.28
N ALA A 222 -41.56 -50.48 91.01
CA ALA A 222 -41.68 -51.72 91.76
C ALA A 222 -41.24 -51.56 93.22
N LEU A 223 -40.11 -50.87 93.47
CA LEU A 223 -39.64 -50.54 94.82
C LEU A 223 -40.64 -49.66 95.56
N GLY A 224 -41.17 -48.60 94.91
CA GLY A 224 -42.19 -47.74 95.52
C GLY A 224 -43.49 -48.49 95.86
N ALA A 225 -43.91 -49.43 95.01
CA ALA A 225 -45.05 -50.30 95.30
C ALA A 225 -44.77 -51.27 96.46
N ALA A 226 -43.57 -51.88 96.50
CA ALA A 226 -43.16 -52.75 97.60
C ALA A 226 -43.08 -51.99 98.93
N GLU A 227 -42.51 -50.78 98.95
CA GLU A 227 -42.47 -49.91 100.13
C GLU A 227 -43.88 -49.62 100.66
N LYS A 228 -44.83 -49.31 99.76
CA LYS A 228 -46.24 -49.08 100.11
C LYS A 228 -46.88 -50.32 100.75
N VAL A 229 -46.62 -51.51 100.22
CA VAL A 229 -47.14 -52.78 100.76
C VAL A 229 -46.54 -53.06 102.12
N VAL A 230 -45.22 -52.99 102.27
CA VAL A 230 -44.52 -53.21 103.55
C VAL A 230 -45.03 -52.26 104.62
N GLN A 231 -45.16 -50.97 104.29
CA GLN A 231 -45.73 -49.96 105.19
C GLN A 231 -47.16 -50.28 105.61
N SER A 232 -47.97 -50.86 104.72
CA SER A 232 -49.35 -51.26 105.04
C SER A 232 -49.47 -52.57 105.83
N SER A 233 -48.47 -53.44 105.76
CA SER A 233 -48.44 -54.76 106.44
C SER A 233 -47.68 -54.77 107.77
N LEU A 234 -47.04 -53.66 108.15
CA LEU A 234 -46.39 -53.51 109.46
C LEU A 234 -47.45 -53.27 110.54
N ASP A 235 -47.84 -54.34 111.23
CA ASP A 235 -48.54 -54.27 112.53
C ASP A 235 -47.53 -54.31 113.71
N ASP A 236 -48.02 -54.00 114.91
CA ASP A 236 -47.20 -53.96 116.15
C ASP A 236 -46.50 -55.31 116.45
N ASP A 237 -47.07 -56.44 116.01
CA ASP A 237 -46.51 -57.78 116.21
C ASP A 237 -45.40 -58.09 115.18
N ALA A 238 -45.55 -57.64 113.94
CA ALA A 238 -44.54 -57.78 112.89
C ALA A 238 -43.28 -56.96 113.19
N GLN A 239 -43.43 -55.75 113.74
CA GLN A 239 -42.29 -54.92 114.18
C GLN A 239 -41.48 -55.61 115.29
N ARG A 240 -42.14 -56.18 116.32
CA ARG A 240 -41.46 -56.89 117.42
C ARG A 240 -40.64 -58.08 116.92
N ARG A 241 -41.21 -58.88 116.01
CA ARG A 241 -40.51 -60.04 115.41
C ARG A 241 -39.29 -59.63 114.57
N LEU A 242 -39.35 -58.51 113.86
CA LEU A 242 -38.22 -57.96 113.10
C LEU A 242 -37.08 -57.48 114.01
N VAL A 243 -37.41 -56.87 115.15
CA VAL A 243 -36.40 -56.46 116.14
C VAL A 243 -35.70 -57.68 116.76
N ASP A 244 -36.45 -58.71 117.14
CA ASP A 244 -35.88 -59.93 117.71
C ASP A 244 -34.96 -60.65 116.69
N GLN A 245 -35.37 -60.73 115.41
CA GLN A 245 -34.52 -61.30 114.34
C GLN A 245 -33.24 -60.49 114.10
N TYR A 246 -33.30 -59.15 114.11
CA TYR A 246 -32.11 -58.33 113.93
C TYR A 246 -31.14 -58.49 115.11
N ILE A 247 -31.66 -58.61 116.34
CA ILE A 247 -30.84 -58.90 117.52
C ILE A 247 -30.17 -60.27 117.38
N ASP A 248 -30.88 -61.30 116.91
CA ASP A 248 -30.33 -62.64 116.70
C ASP A 248 -29.29 -62.70 115.57
N GLU A 249 -29.47 -61.96 114.46
CA GLU A 249 -28.53 -61.97 113.34
C GLU A 249 -27.25 -61.18 113.65
N VAL A 250 -27.35 -60.08 114.38
CA VAL A 250 -26.18 -59.29 114.82
C VAL A 250 -25.48 -59.94 116.02
N ALA A 251 -26.19 -60.71 116.85
CA ALA A 251 -25.58 -61.51 117.91
C ALA A 251 -25.05 -62.87 117.43
N GLY A 252 -25.48 -63.34 116.25
CA GLY A 252 -25.07 -64.59 115.62
C GLY A 252 -23.87 -64.48 114.67
N SER A 253 -23.34 -63.27 114.47
CA SER A 253 -22.09 -62.96 113.76
C SER A 253 -21.06 -62.33 114.69
#